data_AF-A0A978T6H6-F1
#
_entry.id   AF-A0A978T6H6-F1
#
_cell.length_a   1.000
_cell.length_b   1.000
_cell.length_c   1.000
_cell.angle_alpha   90.00
_cell.angle_beta   90.00
_cell.angle_gamma   90.00
#
_symmetry.space_group_name_H-M   'P 1'
#
loop_
_entity.id
_entity.type
_entity.pdbx_description
1 polymer ?
#
loop_
_entity_poly.entity_id
_entity_poly.type
_entity_poly.pdbx_seq_one_letter_code
_entity_poly.pdbx_strand_id
1 'polypeptide(L)'
;MRKSQTVLLSTMVALLVAPSFSLAQNPNNIDVQASRLTEALRKAAPNQRPNDGMYSPWQVLPGIIPSWTKQCLGKEMTPQQFDTDENAARQTVNCIVKRELNNQWKSVKSEQQAVRNVACWWMTGKYQGCNQGATANYVDIVIKYYQKAQ
;
A
#
# COMPACT_ATOMS: atom_id res chain seq x y z
N MET A 1 64.35 48.11 19.39
CA MET A 1 63.09 48.08 20.18
C MET A 1 61.99 48.80 19.41
N ARG A 2 60.98 48.06 18.93
CA ARG A 2 59.53 48.42 18.84
C ARG A 2 58.86 47.38 17.93
N LYS A 3 57.96 46.61 18.55
CA LYS A 3 57.12 45.56 17.93
C LYS A 3 56.10 46.21 16.99
N SER A 4 55.80 45.56 15.87
CA SER A 4 54.54 45.74 15.16
C SER A 4 53.95 44.37 14.91
N GLN A 5 52.87 44.09 15.62
CA GLN A 5 52.05 42.89 15.49
C GLN A 5 51.04 43.13 14.38
N THR A 6 51.13 42.35 13.30
CA THR A 6 50.09 42.28 12.29
C THR A 6 49.20 41.09 12.62
N VAL A 7 48.02 41.36 13.16
CA VAL A 7 46.98 40.35 13.43
C VAL A 7 46.28 40.05 12.11
N LEU A 8 46.50 38.84 11.58
CA LEU A 8 45.75 38.31 10.44
C LEU A 8 44.40 37.76 10.96
N LEU A 9 43.31 38.48 10.71
CA LEU A 9 41.96 37.96 10.89
C LEU A 9 41.68 36.91 9.80
N SER A 10 41.74 35.63 10.18
CA SER A 10 41.24 34.52 9.37
C SER A 10 39.73 34.41 9.55
N THR A 11 38.96 34.78 8.53
CA THR A 11 37.53 34.50 8.43
C THR A 11 37.31 33.04 8.06
N MET A 12 36.99 32.19 9.03
CA MET A 12 36.44 30.86 8.77
C MET A 12 34.98 30.99 8.32
N VAL A 13 34.71 30.73 7.03
CA VAL A 13 33.36 30.46 6.54
C VAL A 13 33.05 28.99 6.81
N ALA A 14 32.29 28.70 7.87
CA ALA A 14 31.79 27.37 8.14
C ALA A 14 30.58 27.07 7.24
N LEU A 15 30.82 26.38 6.12
CA LEU A 15 29.77 25.73 5.32
C LEU A 15 29.21 24.54 6.11
N LEU A 16 28.11 24.76 6.82
CA LEU A 16 27.31 23.70 7.44
C LEU A 16 26.56 22.94 6.33
N VAL A 17 27.18 21.90 5.79
CA VAL A 17 26.49 20.92 4.94
C VAL A 17 25.63 20.06 5.86
N ALA A 18 24.35 20.40 5.97
CA ALA A 18 23.39 19.56 6.70
C ALA A 18 23.26 18.21 5.97
N PRO A 19 23.55 17.07 6.61
CA PRO A 19 23.30 15.77 6.00
C PRO A 19 21.80 15.61 5.83
N SER A 20 21.34 15.58 4.58
CA SER A 20 19.98 15.14 4.25
C SER A 20 19.91 13.65 4.57
N PHE A 21 19.48 13.32 5.78
CA PHE A 21 19.11 11.96 6.14
C PHE A 21 17.89 11.57 5.31
N SER A 22 18.14 11.05 4.11
CA SER A 22 17.14 10.29 3.39
C SER A 22 16.91 9.02 4.18
N LEU A 23 15.79 8.93 4.89
CA LEU A 23 15.33 7.67 5.47
C LEU A 23 15.04 6.73 4.30
N ALA A 24 16.05 5.97 3.89
CA ALA A 24 15.87 4.87 2.96
C ALA A 24 14.89 3.88 3.61
N GLN A 25 13.64 3.89 3.14
CA GLN A 25 12.63 2.96 3.61
C GLN A 25 13.10 1.55 3.21
N ASN A 26 13.20 0.64 4.18
CA ASN A 26 13.52 -0.75 3.90
C ASN A 26 12.40 -1.34 2.99
N PRO A 27 12.70 -1.76 1.76
CA PRO A 27 11.70 -2.26 0.82
C PRO A 27 11.00 -3.54 1.33
N ASN A 28 11.60 -4.24 2.30
CA ASN A 28 11.08 -5.47 2.92
C ASN A 28 10.20 -5.21 4.16
N ASN A 29 9.41 -4.13 4.14
CA ASN A 29 8.47 -3.81 5.20
C ASN A 29 7.03 -4.19 4.78
N ILE A 30 6.40 -5.09 5.53
CA ILE A 30 5.01 -5.51 5.29
C ILE A 30 4.01 -4.36 5.20
N ASP A 31 4.18 -3.30 5.99
CA ASP A 31 3.28 -2.15 5.96
C ASP A 31 3.43 -1.36 4.66
N VAL A 32 4.66 -1.22 4.17
CA VAL A 32 4.94 -0.59 2.88
C VAL A 32 4.36 -1.43 1.75
N GLN A 33 4.56 -2.74 1.78
CA GLN A 33 4.07 -3.66 0.75
C GLN A 33 2.54 -3.75 0.74
N ALA A 34 1.90 -3.79 1.92
CA ALA A 34 0.44 -3.76 2.03
C ALA A 34 -0.15 -2.45 1.51
N SER A 35 0.48 -1.31 1.80
CA SER A 35 0.03 0.00 1.30
C SER A 35 0.15 0.08 -0.22
N ARG A 36 1.28 -0.37 -0.79
CA ARG A 36 1.49 -0.44 -2.24
C ARG A 36 0.47 -1.33 -2.93
N LEU A 37 0.18 -2.51 -2.38
CA LEU A 37 -0.81 -3.41 -2.95
C LEU A 37 -2.24 -2.86 -2.80
N THR A 38 -2.55 -2.21 -1.69
CA THR A 38 -3.83 -1.50 -1.51
C THR A 38 -4.04 -0.48 -2.60
N GLU A 39 -3.04 0.36 -2.90
CA GLU A 39 -3.15 1.36 -3.96
C GLU A 39 -3.20 0.72 -5.37
N ALA A 40 -2.48 -0.37 -5.58
CA ALA A 40 -2.52 -1.10 -6.84
C ALA A 40 -3.91 -1.70 -7.12
N LEU A 41 -4.57 -2.26 -6.09
CA LEU A 41 -5.95 -2.74 -6.18
C LEU A 41 -6.91 -1.59 -6.53
N ARG A 42 -6.77 -0.42 -5.90
CA ARG A 42 -7.58 0.77 -6.21
C ARG A 42 -7.46 1.19 -7.67
N LYS A 43 -6.24 1.21 -8.21
CA LYS A 43 -5.98 1.61 -9.61
C LYS A 43 -6.42 0.55 -10.62
N ALA A 44 -6.43 -0.72 -10.23
CA ALA A 44 -6.88 -1.83 -11.08
C ALA A 44 -8.40 -2.03 -11.04
N ALA A 45 -9.07 -1.50 -10.01
CA ALA A 45 -10.51 -1.59 -9.87
C ALA A 45 -11.21 -1.00 -11.11
N PRO A 46 -12.25 -1.68 -11.64
CA PRO A 46 -13.11 -1.08 -12.64
C PRO A 46 -13.68 0.24 -12.14
N ASN A 47 -13.98 1.16 -13.07
CA ASN A 47 -14.66 2.41 -12.71
C ASN A 47 -15.96 2.08 -11.97
N GLN A 48 -16.11 2.66 -10.78
CA GLN A 48 -17.35 2.55 -10.02
C GLN A 48 -18.52 3.00 -10.90
N ARG A 49 -19.60 2.24 -10.90
CA ARG A 49 -20.84 2.63 -11.58
C ARG A 49 -21.94 2.78 -10.54
N PRO A 50 -22.89 3.71 -10.76
CA PRO A 50 -24.08 3.74 -9.93
C PRO A 50 -24.73 2.36 -9.87
N ASN A 51 -24.94 1.85 -8.66
CA ASN A 51 -25.58 0.56 -8.39
C ASN A 51 -24.86 -0.68 -8.95
N ASP A 52 -23.53 -0.68 -9.06
CA ASP A 52 -22.74 -1.88 -9.42
C ASP A 52 -22.70 -2.95 -8.31
N GLY A 53 -23.29 -2.65 -7.14
CA GLY A 53 -23.36 -3.56 -6.00
C GLY A 53 -22.05 -3.67 -5.22
N MET A 54 -21.07 -2.80 -5.51
CA MET A 54 -19.77 -2.75 -4.86
C MET A 54 -19.56 -1.38 -4.21
N TYR A 55 -18.74 -1.34 -3.16
CA TYR A 55 -18.58 -0.14 -2.33
C TYR A 55 -17.11 0.24 -2.21
N SER A 56 -16.86 1.54 -2.05
CA SER A 56 -15.56 2.20 -2.02
C SER A 56 -14.77 2.09 -3.33
N PRO A 57 -13.71 2.92 -3.51
CA PRO A 57 -12.83 2.84 -4.68
C PRO A 57 -12.18 1.46 -4.92
N TRP A 58 -12.19 0.57 -3.93
CA TRP A 58 -11.64 -0.80 -4.05
C TRP A 58 -12.66 -1.85 -4.48
N GLN A 59 -13.92 -1.47 -4.67
CA GLN A 59 -15.00 -2.37 -5.09
C GLN A 59 -15.14 -3.56 -4.12
N VAL A 60 -15.52 -3.29 -2.88
CA VAL A 60 -15.74 -4.30 -1.84
C VAL A 60 -17.20 -4.74 -1.83
N LEU A 61 -17.43 -6.05 -1.71
CA LEU A 61 -18.77 -6.63 -1.62
C LEU A 61 -19.49 -6.20 -0.33
N PRO A 62 -20.78 -5.82 -0.37
CA PRO A 62 -21.51 -5.32 0.81
C PRO A 62 -21.52 -6.31 1.99
N GLY A 63 -21.66 -7.60 1.69
CA GLY A 63 -21.80 -8.64 2.71
C GLY A 63 -20.56 -8.82 3.60
N ILE A 64 -19.38 -8.39 3.14
CA ILE A 64 -18.13 -8.56 3.91
C ILE A 64 -17.75 -7.33 4.74
N ILE A 65 -18.33 -6.18 4.41
CA ILE A 65 -17.97 -4.88 5.02
C ILE A 65 -18.12 -4.87 6.54
N PRO A 66 -19.25 -5.34 7.15
CA PRO A 66 -19.38 -5.33 8.61
C PRO A 66 -18.29 -6.17 9.28
N SER A 67 -18.01 -7.37 8.76
CA SER A 67 -17.00 -8.27 9.33
C SER A 67 -15.59 -7.69 9.23
N TRP A 68 -15.21 -7.17 8.06
CA TRP A 68 -13.88 -6.59 7.86
C TRP A 68 -13.66 -5.33 8.69
N THR A 69 -14.66 -4.44 8.75
CA THR A 69 -14.55 -3.21 9.56
C THR A 69 -14.52 -3.53 11.04
N LYS A 70 -15.27 -4.53 11.52
CA LYS A 70 -15.17 -5.00 12.91
C LYS A 70 -13.76 -5.49 13.24
N GLN A 71 -13.17 -6.30 12.36
CA GLN A 71 -11.83 -6.84 12.54
C GLN A 71 -10.76 -5.74 12.52
N CYS A 72 -10.85 -4.79 11.59
CA CYS A 72 -9.77 -3.85 11.31
C CYS A 72 -9.90 -2.50 12.04
N LEU A 73 -11.13 -2.09 12.37
CA LEU A 73 -11.43 -0.80 13.00
C LEU A 73 -12.09 -0.95 14.38
N GLY A 74 -12.41 -2.17 14.81
CA GLY A 74 -13.06 -2.45 16.09
C GLY A 74 -14.58 -2.22 16.11
N LYS A 75 -15.16 -1.75 15.01
CA LYS A 75 -16.61 -1.48 14.86
C LYS A 75 -17.12 -1.94 13.51
N GLU A 76 -18.36 -2.43 13.47
CA GLU A 76 -19.04 -2.71 12.21
C GLU A 76 -19.46 -1.41 11.54
N MET A 77 -19.33 -1.36 10.22
CA MET A 77 -19.89 -0.31 9.38
C MET A 77 -20.89 -0.90 8.41
N THR A 78 -21.90 -0.12 8.05
CA THR A 78 -22.77 -0.44 6.91
C THR A 78 -22.02 -0.20 5.59
N PRO A 79 -22.46 -0.81 4.47
CA PRO A 79 -21.90 -0.52 3.15
C PRO A 79 -21.91 0.97 2.81
N GLN A 80 -22.99 1.69 3.14
CA GLN A 80 -23.10 3.14 2.89
C GLN A 80 -22.08 3.94 3.72
N GLN A 81 -21.92 3.62 5.00
CA GLN A 81 -20.92 4.29 5.84
C GLN A 81 -19.50 4.05 5.29
N PHE A 82 -19.21 2.83 4.85
CA PHE A 82 -17.93 2.44 4.30
C PHE A 82 -17.61 3.16 3.00
N ASP A 83 -18.60 3.34 2.12
CA ASP A 83 -18.44 4.03 0.84
C ASP A 83 -18.22 5.54 1.01
N THR A 84 -18.89 6.16 1.98
CA THR A 84 -18.74 7.60 2.25
C THR A 84 -17.47 7.96 3.02
N ASP A 85 -16.84 7.01 3.73
CA ASP A 85 -15.61 7.23 4.49
C ASP A 85 -14.44 6.51 3.82
N GLU A 86 -13.84 7.16 2.81
CA GLU A 86 -12.71 6.61 2.06
C GLU A 86 -11.51 6.30 2.97
N ASN A 87 -11.32 7.03 4.06
CA ASN A 87 -10.25 6.76 5.01
C ASN A 87 -10.48 5.45 5.76
N ALA A 88 -11.69 5.22 6.28
CA ALA A 88 -12.07 3.94 6.88
C ALA A 88 -12.00 2.80 5.87
N ALA A 89 -12.41 3.02 4.62
CA ALA A 89 -12.30 2.04 3.55
C ALA A 89 -10.83 1.67 3.28
N ARG A 90 -9.96 2.65 3.07
CA ARG A 90 -8.53 2.44 2.83
C ARG A 90 -7.87 1.70 3.99
N GLN A 91 -8.15 2.11 5.24
CA GLN A 91 -7.60 1.45 6.42
C GLN A 91 -8.02 -0.01 6.52
N THR A 92 -9.30 -0.29 6.27
CA THR A 92 -9.85 -1.64 6.28
C THR A 92 -9.21 -2.50 5.20
N VAL A 93 -9.17 -2.01 3.95
CA VAL A 93 -8.56 -2.74 2.83
C VAL A 93 -7.08 -3.00 3.10
N ASN A 94 -6.32 -2.00 3.57
CA ASN A 94 -4.91 -2.18 3.89
C ASN A 94 -4.68 -3.21 5.01
N CYS A 95 -5.51 -3.20 6.05
CA CYS A 95 -5.49 -4.20 7.12
C CYS A 95 -5.72 -5.62 6.58
N ILE A 96 -6.72 -5.80 5.70
CA ILE A 96 -7.02 -7.09 5.06
C ILE A 96 -5.88 -7.52 4.13
N VAL A 97 -5.40 -6.63 3.27
CA VAL A 97 -4.26 -6.90 2.37
C VAL A 97 -3.02 -7.32 3.17
N LYS A 98 -2.71 -6.63 4.28
CA LYS A 98 -1.62 -7.00 5.18
C LYS A 98 -1.80 -8.40 5.76
N ARG A 99 -3.02 -8.77 6.20
CA ARG A 99 -3.35 -10.11 6.67
C ARG A 99 -3.07 -11.15 5.58
N GLU A 100 -3.56 -10.91 4.37
CA GLU A 100 -3.40 -11.84 3.25
C GLU A 100 -1.96 -12.00 2.79
N LEU A 101 -1.19 -10.90 2.70
CA LEU A 101 0.23 -10.95 2.38
C LEU A 101 1.02 -11.75 3.43
N ASN A 102 0.75 -11.52 4.72
CA ASN A 102 1.38 -12.29 5.79
C ASN A 102 1.08 -13.79 5.71
N ASN A 103 -0.13 -14.17 5.28
CA ASN A 103 -0.47 -15.57 5.05
C ASN A 103 0.30 -16.14 3.85
N GLN A 104 0.47 -15.36 2.78
CA GLN A 104 1.18 -15.79 1.59
C GLN A 104 2.69 -15.93 1.81
N TRP A 105 3.35 -15.04 2.56
CA TRP A 105 4.80 -15.18 2.80
C TRP A 105 5.20 -16.38 3.65
N LYS A 106 4.26 -16.95 4.41
CA LYS A 106 4.46 -18.25 5.07
C LYS A 106 4.46 -19.41 4.07
N SER A 107 3.83 -19.22 2.91
CA SER A 107 3.54 -20.27 1.93
C SER A 107 4.41 -20.17 0.68
N VAL A 108 4.91 -18.98 0.32
CA VAL A 108 5.72 -18.74 -0.87
C VAL A 108 6.98 -17.94 -0.55
N LYS A 109 8.06 -18.20 -1.30
CA LYS A 109 9.37 -17.56 -1.10
C LYS A 109 9.58 -16.25 -1.87
N SER A 110 8.59 -15.84 -2.69
CA SER A 110 8.70 -14.68 -3.58
C SER A 110 7.63 -13.65 -3.24
N GLU A 111 8.04 -12.39 -3.04
CA GLU A 111 7.11 -11.26 -2.87
C GLU A 111 6.16 -11.16 -4.07
N GLN A 112 6.70 -11.27 -5.29
CA GLN A 112 5.89 -11.15 -6.50
C GLN A 112 4.83 -12.26 -6.59
N GLN A 113 5.18 -13.49 -6.19
CA GLN A 113 4.19 -14.57 -6.12
C GLN A 113 3.13 -14.31 -5.04
N ALA A 114 3.54 -13.80 -3.86
CA ALA A 114 2.60 -13.47 -2.80
C ALA A 114 1.62 -12.37 -3.21
N VAL A 115 2.12 -11.30 -3.83
CA VAL A 115 1.30 -10.19 -4.35
C VAL A 115 0.33 -10.70 -5.43
N ARG A 116 0.81 -11.56 -6.35
CA ARG A 116 -0.04 -12.18 -7.38
C ARG A 116 -1.16 -13.02 -6.76
N ASN A 117 -0.83 -13.81 -5.74
CA ASN A 117 -1.78 -14.65 -5.03
C ASN A 117 -2.84 -13.81 -4.29
N VAL A 118 -2.44 -12.72 -3.62
CA VAL A 118 -3.38 -11.82 -2.94
C VAL A 118 -4.28 -11.09 -3.95
N ALA A 119 -3.74 -10.65 -5.10
CA ALA A 119 -4.55 -10.05 -6.17
C ALA A 119 -5.57 -11.06 -6.75
N CYS A 120 -5.19 -12.33 -6.88
CA CYS A 120 -6.11 -13.39 -7.28
C CYS A 120 -7.21 -13.63 -6.23
N TRP A 121 -6.83 -13.66 -4.95
CA TRP A 121 -7.76 -13.81 -3.84
C TRP A 121 -8.75 -12.65 -3.76
N TRP A 122 -8.30 -11.42 -4.03
CA TRP A 122 -9.17 -10.25 -4.07
C TRP A 122 -10.34 -10.44 -5.05
N MET A 123 -10.07 -10.98 -6.24
CA MET A 123 -11.08 -11.19 -7.27
C MET A 123 -11.96 -12.41 -7.06
N THR A 124 -11.46 -13.45 -6.39
CA THR A 124 -12.07 -14.79 -6.46
C THR A 124 -12.29 -15.47 -5.11
N GLY A 125 -11.74 -14.91 -4.03
CA GLY A 125 -11.64 -15.57 -2.73
C GLY A 125 -10.61 -16.71 -2.69
N LYS A 126 -9.85 -16.97 -3.77
CA LYS A 126 -8.84 -18.04 -3.86
C LYS A 126 -7.47 -17.47 -4.26
N TYR A 127 -6.39 -17.99 -3.69
CA TYR A 127 -5.02 -17.55 -4.02
C TYR A 127 -4.51 -18.04 -5.38
N GLN A 128 -5.22 -18.97 -6.02
CA GLN A 128 -4.83 -19.64 -7.26
C GLN A 128 -6.01 -19.71 -8.23
N GLY A 129 -5.72 -19.98 -9.51
CA GLY A 129 -6.73 -20.07 -10.57
C GLY A 129 -6.93 -18.80 -11.40
N CYS A 130 -6.14 -17.75 -11.15
CA CYS A 130 -6.10 -16.53 -11.96
C CYS A 130 -4.94 -16.55 -12.98
N ASN A 131 -4.87 -17.62 -13.78
CA ASN A 131 -3.85 -17.82 -14.81
C ASN A 131 -4.37 -17.62 -16.25
N GLN A 132 -5.68 -17.43 -16.43
CA GLN A 132 -6.30 -17.17 -17.72
C GLN A 132 -7.54 -16.26 -17.60
N GLY A 133 -7.97 -15.69 -18.72
CA GLY A 133 -9.20 -14.90 -18.82
C GLY A 133 -9.16 -13.57 -18.06
N ALA A 134 -10.33 -13.05 -17.73
CA ALA A 134 -10.48 -11.72 -17.13
C ALA A 134 -9.78 -11.58 -15.76
N THR A 135 -9.75 -12.65 -14.96
CA THR A 135 -9.09 -12.63 -13.64
C THR A 135 -7.57 -12.56 -13.76
N ALA A 136 -6.98 -13.24 -14.75
CA ALA A 136 -5.55 -13.09 -15.03
C ALA A 136 -5.20 -11.68 -15.50
N ASN A 137 -6.00 -11.11 -16.42
CA ASN A 137 -5.80 -9.74 -16.89
C ASN A 137 -5.86 -8.73 -15.72
N TYR A 138 -6.84 -8.87 -14.83
CA TYR A 138 -6.92 -8.04 -13.63
C TYR A 138 -5.67 -8.18 -12.75
N VAL A 139 -5.24 -9.41 -12.47
CA VAL A 139 -4.05 -9.68 -11.66
C VAL A 139 -2.81 -9.05 -12.29
N ASP A 140 -2.62 -9.16 -13.59
CA ASP A 140 -1.47 -8.56 -14.27
C ASP A 140 -1.48 -7.03 -14.21
N ILE A 141 -2.66 -6.39 -14.26
CA ILE A 141 -2.81 -4.94 -14.05
C ILE A 141 -2.44 -4.56 -12.61
N VAL A 142 -2.88 -5.31 -11.60
CA VAL A 142 -2.50 -5.08 -10.20
C VAL A 142 -0.98 -5.19 -10.04
N ILE A 143 -0.34 -6.23 -10.59
CA ILE A 143 1.11 -6.38 -10.53
C ILE A 143 1.82 -5.19 -11.18
N LYS A 144 1.36 -4.73 -12.34
CA LYS A 144 1.92 -3.57 -13.02
C LYS A 144 1.86 -2.31 -12.17
N TYR A 145 0.75 -2.05 -11.47
CA TYR A 145 0.66 -0.90 -10.56
C TYR A 145 1.50 -1.06 -9.30
N TYR A 146 1.54 -2.27 -8.75
CA TYR A 146 2.35 -2.57 -7.57
C TYR A 146 3.84 -2.31 -7.82
N GLN A 147 4.38 -2.82 -8.94
CA GLN A 147 5.78 -2.62 -9.31
C GLN A 147 6.14 -1.15 -9.56
N LYS A 148 5.22 -0.36 -10.10
CA LYS A 148 5.43 1.09 -10.30
C LYS A 148 5.47 1.90 -9.00
N ALA A 149 4.95 1.34 -7.92
CA ALA A 149 4.95 1.97 -6.60
C ALA A 149 6.14 1.54 -5.73
N GLN A 150 7.02 0.66 -6.25
CA GLN A 150 8.24 0.24 -5.60
C GLN A 150 9.33 1.29 -5.65
#